data_AF-Q9ZDV4-F1
#
_entry.id   AF-Q9ZDV4-F1
#
_cell.length_a   1.000
_cell.length_b   1.000
_cell.length_c   1.000
_cell.angle_alpha   90.00
_cell.angle_beta   90.00
_cell.angle_gamma   90.00
#
_symmetry.space_group_name_H-M   'P 1'
#
loop_
_entity.id
_entity.type
_entity.pdbx_description
1 polymer ?
#
loop_
_entity_poly.entity_id
_entity_poly.type
_entity_poly.pdbx_seq_one_letter_code
_entity_poly.pdbx_strand_id
1 'polypeptide(L)'
;MQEKELSNNFLEEQNTFKEDNSPFSDIKYICQASLLITDSIRKGYDVTQLSNGDINVTEIRIVNVHYNWNSEKGKFVKTNQIEFNNNKGG
;
A
#
# COMPACT_ATOMS: atom_id res chain seq x y z
N MET A 1 -18.87 -16.61 -39.45
CA MET A 1 -18.75 -15.67 -38.32
C MET A 1 -19.48 -16.32 -37.15
N GLN A 2 -18.78 -17.13 -36.36
CA GLN A 2 -19.33 -17.88 -35.22
C GLN A 2 -18.65 -17.37 -33.96
N GLU A 3 -19.14 -16.25 -33.44
CA GLU A 3 -18.72 -15.68 -32.15
C GLU A 3 -20.00 -15.43 -31.36
N LYS A 4 -20.41 -16.35 -30.48
CA LYS A 4 -21.41 -16.03 -29.43
C LYS A 4 -21.58 -16.99 -28.26
N GLU A 5 -20.85 -18.09 -28.15
CA GLU A 5 -21.08 -19.07 -27.06
C GLU A 5 -20.23 -18.90 -25.79
N LEU A 6 -19.43 -17.83 -25.68
CA LEU A 6 -18.56 -17.64 -24.51
C LEU A 6 -19.23 -17.04 -23.27
N SER A 7 -20.53 -16.66 -23.32
CA SER A 7 -21.13 -15.88 -22.23
C SER A 7 -21.83 -16.69 -21.13
N ASN A 8 -22.19 -17.95 -21.36
CA ASN A 8 -23.07 -18.67 -20.41
C ASN A 8 -22.30 -19.49 -19.35
N ASN A 9 -21.06 -19.87 -19.62
CA ASN A 9 -20.28 -20.68 -18.68
C ASN A 9 -19.72 -19.84 -17.50
N PHE A 10 -19.70 -18.51 -17.60
CA PHE A 10 -19.17 -17.66 -16.52
C PHE A 10 -20.13 -17.55 -15.32
N LEU A 11 -21.41 -17.86 -15.50
CA LEU A 11 -22.43 -17.69 -14.46
C LEU A 11 -22.72 -18.98 -13.66
N GLU A 12 -22.41 -20.17 -14.19
CA GLU A 12 -22.78 -21.44 -13.54
C GLU A 12 -21.88 -21.85 -12.37
N GLU A 13 -20.67 -21.29 -12.23
CA GLU A 13 -19.78 -21.62 -11.09
C GLU A 13 -20.16 -20.91 -9.78
N GLN A 14 -21.16 -20.01 -9.77
CA GLN A 14 -21.41 -19.13 -8.63
C GLN A 14 -22.20 -19.75 -7.45
N ASN A 15 -22.62 -21.02 -7.49
CA ASN A 15 -23.53 -21.56 -6.46
C ASN A 15 -22.88 -22.42 -5.37
N THR A 16 -21.55 -22.42 -5.25
CA THR A 16 -20.88 -22.90 -4.03
C THR A 16 -20.06 -21.79 -3.39
N PHE A 17 -20.72 -20.71 -2.99
CA PHE A 17 -20.22 -19.83 -1.93
C PHE A 17 -20.18 -20.66 -0.63
N LYS A 18 -19.17 -21.52 -0.49
CA LYS A 18 -18.66 -21.82 0.85
C LYS A 18 -18.32 -20.45 1.44
N GLU A 19 -18.62 -20.23 2.71
CA GLU A 19 -18.09 -19.08 3.46
C GLU A 19 -16.57 -19.18 3.41
N ASP A 20 -15.99 -18.64 2.34
CA ASP A 20 -14.58 -18.47 2.19
C ASP A 20 -14.24 -17.30 3.11
N ASN A 21 -13.71 -17.62 4.29
CA ASN A 21 -13.21 -16.65 5.26
C ASN A 21 -11.99 -15.87 4.73
N SER A 22 -11.63 -16.06 3.46
CA SER A 22 -10.66 -15.25 2.75
C SER A 22 -11.08 -13.78 2.70
N PRO A 23 -10.17 -12.84 3.02
CA PRO A 23 -10.45 -11.42 2.84
C PRO A 23 -10.75 -11.07 1.37
N PHE A 24 -10.30 -11.87 0.41
CA PHE A 24 -10.52 -11.63 -1.02
C PHE A 24 -11.98 -11.83 -1.46
N SER A 25 -12.83 -12.44 -0.62
CA SER A 25 -14.28 -12.54 -0.85
C SER A 25 -15.07 -11.43 -0.12
N ASP A 26 -14.45 -10.70 0.82
CA ASP A 26 -15.09 -9.64 1.59
C ASP A 26 -15.05 -8.30 0.84
N ILE A 27 -16.22 -7.83 0.42
CA ILE A 27 -16.39 -6.54 -0.26
C ILE A 27 -15.82 -5.35 0.53
N LYS A 28 -15.87 -5.38 1.87
CA LYS A 28 -15.32 -4.31 2.70
C LYS A 28 -13.80 -4.30 2.62
N TYR A 29 -13.16 -5.47 2.71
CA TYR A 29 -11.72 -5.60 2.52
C TYR A 29 -11.33 -5.11 1.13
N ILE A 30 -11.99 -5.58 0.07
CA ILE A 30 -11.66 -5.21 -1.32
C ILE A 30 -11.70 -3.69 -1.51
N CYS A 31 -12.74 -3.02 -1.01
CA CYS A 31 -12.86 -1.56 -1.11
C CYS A 31 -11.72 -0.83 -0.37
N GLN A 32 -11.39 -1.25 0.86
CA GLN A 32 -10.34 -0.62 1.66
C GLN A 32 -8.93 -0.91 1.10
N ALA A 33 -8.68 -2.16 0.71
CA ALA A 33 -7.45 -2.58 0.05
C ALA A 33 -7.22 -1.76 -1.23
N SER A 34 -8.24 -1.62 -2.07
CA SER A 34 -8.15 -0.84 -3.31
C SER A 34 -7.79 0.62 -3.05
N LEU A 35 -8.43 1.25 -2.05
CA LEU A 35 -8.11 2.63 -1.67
C LEU A 35 -6.66 2.76 -1.18
N LEU A 36 -6.23 1.87 -0.28
CA LEU A 36 -4.86 1.88 0.25
C LEU A 36 -3.81 1.66 -0.84
N ILE A 37 -4.01 0.67 -1.71
CA ILE A 37 -3.07 0.32 -2.78
C ILE A 37 -2.95 1.49 -3.76
N THR A 38 -4.08 2.05 -4.20
CA THR A 38 -4.08 3.17 -5.16
C THR A 38 -3.45 4.44 -4.56
N ASP A 39 -3.74 4.77 -3.31
CA ASP A 39 -3.12 5.92 -2.64
C ASP A 39 -1.61 5.73 -2.42
N SER A 40 -1.17 4.52 -2.11
CA SER A 40 0.24 4.19 -1.89
C SER A 40 1.03 4.27 -3.20
N ILE A 41 0.51 3.69 -4.29
CA ILE A 41 1.12 3.77 -5.62
C ILE A 41 1.18 5.22 -6.10
N ARG A 42 0.13 6.02 -5.88
CA ARG A 42 0.11 7.44 -6.23
C ARG A 42 1.20 8.25 -5.54
N LYS A 43 1.61 7.85 -4.32
CA LYS A 43 2.72 8.47 -3.57
C LYS A 43 4.11 7.98 -4.02
N GLY A 44 4.16 7.06 -4.98
CA GLY A 44 5.39 6.42 -5.44
C GLY A 44 5.91 5.34 -4.49
N TYR A 45 5.05 4.80 -3.63
CA TYR A 45 5.40 3.70 -2.74
C TYR A 45 5.27 2.38 -3.47
N ASP A 46 6.10 1.42 -3.06
CA ASP A 46 5.98 0.05 -3.52
C ASP A 46 4.95 -0.70 -2.66
N VAL A 47 4.17 -1.58 -3.27
CA VAL A 47 3.07 -2.27 -2.61
C VAL A 47 3.08 -3.75 -2.96
N THR A 48 3.01 -4.59 -1.93
CA THR A 48 2.91 -6.05 -2.07
C THR A 48 1.72 -6.56 -1.27
N GLN A 49 0.75 -7.20 -1.92
CA GLN A 49 -0.34 -7.90 -1.27
C GLN A 49 0.04 -9.37 -1.06
N LEU A 50 0.02 -9.84 0.18
CA LEU A 50 0.34 -11.20 0.56
C LEU A 50 -0.86 -12.13 0.37
N SER A 51 -0.61 -13.44 0.30
CA SER A 51 -1.65 -14.45 0.07
C SER A 51 -2.69 -14.56 1.19
N ASN A 52 -2.42 -13.99 2.37
CA ASN A 52 -3.36 -13.92 3.48
C ASN A 52 -4.20 -12.63 3.48
N GLY A 53 -4.00 -11.73 2.51
CA GLY A 53 -4.67 -10.43 2.42
C GLY A 53 -3.95 -9.28 3.14
N ASP A 54 -2.83 -9.52 3.81
CA ASP A 54 -2.05 -8.40 4.33
C ASP A 54 -1.43 -7.60 3.19
N ILE A 55 -1.31 -6.28 3.38
CA ILE A 55 -0.73 -5.37 2.39
C ILE A 55 0.50 -4.71 3.00
N ASN A 56 1.66 -5.00 2.42
CA ASN A 56 2.90 -4.33 2.73
C ASN A 56 3.08 -3.12 1.83
N VAL A 57 3.30 -1.95 2.43
CA VAL A 57 3.62 -0.72 1.72
C VAL A 57 5.04 -0.31 2.08
N THR A 58 5.92 -0.24 1.10
CA THR A 58 7.31 0.20 1.26
C THR A 58 7.43 1.65 0.82
N GLU A 59 7.70 2.53 1.79
CA GLU A 59 7.86 3.96 1.56
C GLU A 59 9.33 4.37 1.54
N ILE A 60 9.67 5.34 0.70
CA ILE A 60 10.97 6.01 0.74
C ILE A 60 10.78 7.35 1.46
N ARG A 61 11.45 7.51 2.61
CA ARG A 61 11.41 8.74 3.41
C ARG A 61 12.76 9.40 3.43
N ILE A 62 12.78 10.71 3.17
CA ILE A 62 14.00 11.52 3.30
C ILE A 62 13.92 12.27 4.62
N VAL A 63 14.89 12.01 5.49
CA VAL A 63 15.00 12.67 6.79
C VAL A 63 16.26 13.53 6.79
N ASN A 64 16.08 14.85 6.87
CA ASN A 64 17.19 15.77 7.08
C ASN A 64 17.37 15.97 8.58
N VAL A 65 18.57 15.69 9.09
CA VAL A 65 18.91 15.90 10.49
C VAL A 65 20.02 16.93 10.60
N HIS A 66 19.74 18.02 11.30
CA HIS A 66 20.72 19.03 11.64
C HIS A 66 21.39 18.68 12.96
N TYR A 67 22.72 18.67 12.95
CA TYR A 67 23.56 18.53 14.12
C TYR A 67 24.37 19.80 14.33
N ASN A 68 24.51 20.23 15.58
CA ASN A 68 25.45 21.27 15.97
C ASN A 68 26.59 20.66 16.80
N TRP A 69 27.80 21.11 16.54
CA TRP A 69 28.96 20.75 17.36
C TRP A 69 28.85 21.40 18.74
N ASN A 70 28.96 20.60 19.79
CA ASN A 70 29.10 21.09 21.16
C ASN A 70 30.56 20.90 21.58
N SER A 71 31.31 22.00 21.68
CA SER A 71 32.74 22.00 22.01
C SER A 71 33.03 21.57 23.45
N GLU A 72 32.15 21.94 24.40
CA GLU A 72 32.30 21.55 25.81
C GLU A 72 32.20 20.04 26.00
N LYS A 73 31.31 19.40 25.24
CA LYS A 73 31.09 17.94 25.24
C LYS A 73 31.95 17.20 24.22
N GLY A 74 32.66 17.93 23.34
CA GLY A 74 33.43 17.37 22.24
C GLY A 74 32.63 16.46 21.30
N LYS A 75 31.36 16.77 21.02
CA LYS A 75 30.50 15.94 20.16
C LYS A 75 29.42 16.72 19.41
N PHE A 76 28.94 16.15 18.32
CA PHE A 76 27.73 16.64 17.64
C PHE A 76 26.47 16.32 18.46
N VAL A 77 25.57 17.30 18.54
CA VAL A 77 24.27 17.19 19.19
C VAL A 77 23.21 17.49 18.13
N LYS A 78 22.27 16.56 17.98
CA LYS A 78 21.12 16.73 17.09
C LYS A 78 20.29 17.93 17.56
N THR A 79 20.00 18.87 16.68
CA THR A 79 19.27 20.10 16.99
C THR A 79 17.95 20.21 16.27
N ASN A 80 17.87 19.68 15.05
CA ASN A 80 16.62 19.65 14.31
C ASN A 80 16.53 18.39 13.44
N GLN A 81 15.32 17.93 13.14
CA GLN A 81 15.04 16.89 12.17
C GLN A 81 13.81 17.31 11.36
N ILE A 82 13.96 17.34 10.04
CA ILE A 82 12.89 17.63 9.09
C ILE A 82 12.66 16.37 8.26
N GLU A 83 11.45 15.84 8.30
CA GLU A 83 11.03 14.70 7.49
C GLU A 83 10.31 15.22 6.24
N PHE A 84 10.84 14.87 5.07
CA PHE A 84 10.22 15.16 3.79
C PHE A 84 9.33 14.00 3.41
N ASN A 85 8.02 14.24 3.47
CA ASN A 85 7.02 13.33 2.91
C ASN A 85 6.71 13.79 1.48
N ASN A 86 6.70 12.86 0.52
CA ASN A 86 6.43 13.14 -0.90
C ASN A 86 5.02 13.72 -1.18
N ASN A 87 4.18 13.90 -0.16
CA ASN A 87 2.81 14.41 -0.28
C ASN A 87 2.70 15.91 -0.68
N LYS A 88 3.81 16.60 -0.98
CA LYS A 88 3.80 18.02 -1.41
C LYS A 88 4.17 18.25 -2.88
N GLY A 89 4.13 17.22 -3.72
CA GLY A 89 4.19 17.38 -5.17
C GLY A 89 2.79 17.36 -5.79
N GLY A 90 2.32 18.53 -6.25
CA GLY A 90 1.29 18.65 -7.31
C GLY A 90 -0.16 18.51 -6.89
#